data_AF-A0A958RCX4-F1
#
_entry.id   AF-A0A958RCX4-F1
#
_cell.length_a   1.000
_cell.length_b   1.000
_cell.length_c   1.000
_cell.angle_alpha   90.00
_cell.angle_beta   90.00
_cell.angle_gamma   90.00
#
_symmetry.space_group_name_H-M   'P 1'
#
loop_
_entity.id
_entity.type
_entity.pdbx_description
1 polymer ?
#
loop_
_entity_poly.entity_id
_entity_poly.type
_entity_poly.pdbx_seq_one_letter_code
_entity_poly.pdbx_strand_id
1 'polypeptide(L)'
;MKLQHIALVCLLALSAGNVTAQMLHRPDSMYTFTDPRLQKKHPWRAAAETFGMNVGVWAFDRYVMNEDFAKISIGSIRRNIKHGFVWDNDQFSTNLFAHPYHGNLYFNAARSNGLTFWESAPYAFAGSLMWEIAAEVEPPAINDLMATTLGGIALGEVTHRMSSLVLD
;
A
#
# COMPACT_ATOMS: atom_id res chain seq x y z
N MET A 1 6.36 14.18 -42.46
CA MET A 1 6.13 14.06 -40.99
C MET A 1 6.50 12.68 -40.42
N LYS A 2 7.42 11.90 -41.02
CA LYS A 2 7.82 10.56 -40.50
C LYS A 2 9.29 10.42 -40.09
N LEU A 3 10.12 11.45 -40.25
CA LEU A 3 11.54 11.40 -39.86
C LEU A 3 11.85 12.00 -38.47
N GLN A 4 10.95 12.77 -37.87
CA GLN A 4 11.21 13.41 -36.57
C GLN A 4 10.99 12.47 -35.37
N HIS A 5 10.36 11.31 -35.55
CA HIS A 5 10.08 10.36 -34.46
C HIS A 5 11.22 9.34 -34.25
N ILE A 6 12.05 9.10 -35.28
CA ILE A 6 13.18 8.16 -35.18
C ILE A 6 14.34 8.78 -34.40
N ALA A 7 14.57 10.09 -34.54
CA ALA A 7 15.62 10.80 -33.81
C ALA A 7 15.39 10.85 -32.29
N LEU A 8 14.13 10.91 -31.83
CA LEU A 8 13.80 10.96 -30.40
C LEU A 8 13.97 9.59 -29.72
N VAL A 9 13.72 8.50 -30.44
CA VAL A 9 13.94 7.12 -29.94
C VAL A 9 15.43 6.79 -29.89
N CYS A 10 16.23 7.28 -30.84
CA CYS A 10 17.69 7.11 -30.80
C CYS A 10 18.36 7.98 -29.71
N LEU A 11 17.83 9.17 -29.40
CA LEU A 11 18.35 10.00 -28.30
C LEU A 11 18.06 9.40 -26.91
N LEU A 12 16.92 8.72 -26.74
CA LEU A 12 16.57 8.00 -25.51
C LEU A 12 17.38 6.70 -25.32
N ALA A 13 17.83 6.08 -26.42
CA ALA A 13 18.68 4.89 -26.36
C ALA A 13 20.15 5.20 -26.00
N LEU A 14 20.59 6.46 -26.15
CA LEU A 14 21.97 6.90 -25.86
C LEU A 14 22.15 7.51 -24.46
N SER A 15 21.07 7.65 -23.67
CA SER A 15 21.16 7.98 -22.24
C SER A 15 21.22 6.74 -21.33
N ALA A 16 21.20 5.53 -21.90
CA ALA A 16 21.55 4.30 -21.19
C ALA A 16 23.08 4.19 -21.04
N GLY A 17 23.71 5.25 -20.53
CA GLY A 17 25.08 5.20 -20.05
C GLY A 17 25.11 4.25 -18.86
N ASN A 18 25.98 3.24 -18.97
CA ASN A 18 26.29 2.26 -17.96
C ASN A 18 26.48 2.88 -16.57
N VAL A 19 25.39 2.98 -15.80
CA VAL A 19 25.50 3.00 -14.34
C VAL A 19 25.53 1.53 -13.92
N THR A 20 26.65 0.87 -14.20
CA THR A 20 27.14 -0.13 -13.25
C THR A 20 27.49 0.66 -11.99
N ALA A 21 26.47 0.96 -11.17
CA ALA A 21 26.68 1.06 -9.75
C ALA A 21 27.12 -0.33 -9.32
N GLN A 22 28.43 -0.60 -9.45
CA GLN A 22 29.08 -1.47 -8.50
C GLN A 22 28.87 -0.79 -7.15
N MET A 23 27.74 -1.12 -6.52
CA MET A 23 27.66 -1.07 -5.07
C MET A 23 28.77 -1.99 -4.60
N LEU A 24 29.91 -1.38 -4.33
CA LEU A 24 30.92 -1.95 -3.47
C LEU A 24 30.17 -2.39 -2.22
N HIS A 25 30.00 -3.70 -2.05
CA HIS A 25 29.27 -4.30 -0.94
C HIS A 25 30.07 -3.98 0.32
N ARG A 26 29.86 -2.79 0.88
CA ARG A 26 30.33 -2.43 2.21
C ARG A 26 29.41 -3.17 3.19
N PRO A 27 29.93 -4.08 4.01
CA PRO A 27 29.13 -4.80 4.99
C PRO A 27 28.40 -3.84 5.96
N ASP A 28 28.92 -2.61 6.12
CA ASP A 28 28.35 -1.55 6.95
C ASP A 28 27.52 -0.50 6.17
N SER A 29 27.16 -0.78 4.91
CA SER A 29 26.27 0.08 4.13
C SER A 29 24.82 -0.04 4.64
N MET A 30 24.13 1.08 4.87
CA MET A 30 22.68 1.10 5.17
C MET A 30 21.81 0.48 4.06
N TYR A 31 22.36 0.35 2.85
CA TYR A 31 21.78 -0.46 1.77
C TYR A 31 21.63 -1.93 2.19
N THR A 32 22.54 -2.45 3.00
CA THR A 32 22.49 -3.78 3.60
C THR A 32 21.39 -3.87 4.69
N PHE A 33 21.13 -2.77 5.40
CA PHE A 33 20.09 -2.69 6.43
C PHE A 33 18.67 -2.54 5.84
N THR A 34 18.54 -1.90 4.69
CA THR A 34 17.26 -1.72 3.98
C THR A 34 17.00 -2.78 2.92
N ASP A 35 17.99 -3.60 2.55
CA ASP A 35 17.81 -4.74 1.63
C ASP A 35 16.95 -5.83 2.30
N PRO A 36 15.71 -6.07 1.82
CA PRO A 36 14.82 -7.07 2.42
C PRO A 36 15.34 -8.51 2.27
N ARG A 37 16.36 -8.73 1.42
CA ARG A 37 17.04 -10.03 1.27
C ARG A 37 17.98 -10.32 2.42
N LEU A 38 18.43 -9.29 3.13
CA LEU A 38 19.40 -9.37 4.23
C LEU A 38 18.74 -9.17 5.60
N GLN A 39 17.48 -8.71 5.61
CA GLN A 39 16.68 -8.53 6.83
C GLN A 39 15.99 -9.82 7.28
N LYS A 40 15.83 -9.96 8.60
CA LYS A 40 14.98 -11.02 9.17
C LYS A 40 13.51 -10.64 8.92
N LYS A 41 12.76 -11.56 8.33
CA LYS A 41 11.36 -11.34 7.98
C LYS A 41 10.45 -11.64 9.16
N HIS A 42 9.49 -10.75 9.40
CA HIS A 42 8.49 -10.88 10.47
C HIS A 42 7.06 -10.78 9.92
N PRO A 43 6.61 -11.74 9.06
CA PRO A 43 5.31 -11.65 8.39
C PRO A 43 4.13 -11.60 9.36
N TRP A 44 4.18 -12.37 10.44
CA TRP A 44 3.10 -12.39 11.44
C TRP A 44 2.98 -11.08 12.22
N ARG A 45 4.10 -10.41 12.46
CA ARG A 45 4.10 -9.09 13.08
C ARG A 45 3.52 -8.04 12.13
N ALA A 46 3.90 -8.07 10.87
CA ALA A 46 3.30 -7.21 9.85
C ALA A 46 1.78 -7.42 9.76
N ALA A 47 1.31 -8.68 9.82
CA ALA A 47 -0.12 -8.98 9.75
C ALA A 47 -0.87 -8.46 10.99
N ALA A 48 -0.27 -8.60 12.17
CA ALA A 48 -0.82 -8.04 13.41
C ALA A 48 -0.85 -6.51 13.39
N GLU A 49 0.17 -5.85 12.84
CA GLU A 49 0.22 -4.39 12.68
C GLU A 49 -0.84 -3.91 11.68
N THR A 50 -0.99 -4.55 10.52
CA THR A 50 -2.08 -4.27 9.56
C THR A 50 -3.45 -4.46 10.18
N PHE A 51 -3.67 -5.57 10.90
CA PHE A 51 -4.94 -5.80 11.59
C PHE A 51 -5.21 -4.72 12.65
N GLY A 52 -4.20 -4.39 13.45
CA GLY A 52 -4.26 -3.37 14.47
C GLY A 52 -4.56 -1.98 13.90
N MET A 53 -4.03 -1.65 12.72
CA MET A 53 -4.35 -0.39 12.02
C MET A 53 -5.85 -0.29 11.71
N ASN A 54 -6.45 -1.30 11.07
CA ASN A 54 -7.88 -1.27 10.78
C ASN A 54 -8.72 -1.19 12.05
N VAL A 55 -8.38 -1.99 13.08
CA VAL A 55 -9.10 -1.94 14.36
C VAL A 55 -8.98 -0.56 15.00
N GLY A 56 -7.80 0.06 14.93
CA GLY A 56 -7.54 1.39 15.46
C GLY A 56 -8.36 2.47 14.75
N VAL A 57 -8.32 2.51 13.42
CA VAL A 57 -9.07 3.48 12.62
C VAL A 57 -10.57 3.25 12.79
N TRP A 58 -11.03 2.01 12.68
CA TRP A 58 -12.44 1.66 12.94
C TRP A 58 -12.90 2.10 14.33
N ALA A 59 -12.11 1.84 15.38
CA ALA A 59 -12.47 2.23 16.74
C ALA A 59 -12.52 3.76 16.89
N PHE A 60 -11.59 4.48 16.27
CA PHE A 60 -11.60 5.93 16.25
C PHE A 60 -12.87 6.46 15.56
N ASP A 61 -13.20 5.96 14.37
CA ASP A 61 -14.38 6.38 13.63
C ASP A 61 -15.66 6.04 14.38
N ARG A 62 -15.70 4.87 15.03
CA ARG A 62 -16.86 4.40 15.79
C ARG A 62 -17.11 5.18 17.07
N TYR A 63 -16.06 5.45 17.85
CA TYR A 63 -16.19 5.94 19.23
C TYR A 63 -15.84 7.42 19.39
N VAL A 64 -15.00 7.99 18.52
CA VAL A 64 -14.60 9.40 18.57
C VAL A 64 -15.37 10.22 17.55
N MET A 65 -15.37 9.79 16.29
CA MET A 65 -16.08 10.51 15.21
C MET A 65 -17.58 10.17 15.17
N ASN A 66 -17.97 9.02 15.72
CA ASN A 66 -19.35 8.50 15.75
C ASN A 66 -19.97 8.36 14.35
N GLU A 67 -19.15 7.97 13.38
CA GLU A 67 -19.55 7.78 11.99
C GLU A 67 -20.56 6.63 11.85
N ASP A 68 -21.48 6.76 10.89
CA ASP A 68 -22.52 5.76 10.65
C ASP A 68 -21.96 4.49 9.99
N PHE A 69 -21.00 4.65 9.06
CA PHE A 69 -20.38 3.52 8.36
C PHE A 69 -19.65 2.56 9.33
N ALA A 70 -19.08 3.10 10.42
CA ALA A 70 -18.28 2.33 11.39
C ALA A 70 -19.14 1.53 12.39
N LYS A 71 -20.48 1.62 12.36
CA LYS A 71 -21.39 0.94 13.31
C LYS A 71 -21.61 -0.54 12.96
N ILE A 72 -20.52 -1.28 12.85
CA ILE A 72 -20.49 -2.67 12.40
C ILE A 72 -21.17 -3.65 13.36
N SER A 73 -21.62 -4.77 12.81
CA SER A 73 -22.07 -5.94 13.55
C SER A 73 -21.77 -7.21 12.77
N ILE A 74 -21.81 -8.39 13.40
CA ILE A 74 -21.71 -9.67 12.66
C ILE A 74 -22.76 -9.74 11.53
N GLY A 75 -23.92 -9.10 11.74
CA GLY A 75 -24.95 -8.95 10.73
C GLY A 75 -24.51 -8.14 9.51
N SER A 76 -23.78 -7.04 9.68
CA SER A 76 -23.26 -6.24 8.55
C SER A 76 -22.22 -7.01 7.75
N ILE A 77 -21.25 -7.64 8.42
CA ILE A 77 -20.21 -8.46 7.76
C ILE A 77 -20.86 -9.54 6.89
N ARG A 78 -21.87 -10.25 7.44
CA ARG A 78 -22.59 -11.28 6.68
C ARG A 78 -23.35 -10.70 5.48
N ARG A 79 -23.88 -9.49 5.60
CA ARG A 79 -24.53 -8.81 4.46
C ARG A 79 -23.49 -8.43 3.41
N ASN A 80 -22.35 -7.88 3.79
CA ASN A 80 -21.29 -7.47 2.87
C ASN A 80 -20.79 -8.67 2.04
N ILE A 81 -20.51 -9.79 2.71
CA ILE A 81 -20.11 -11.04 2.03
C ILE A 81 -21.18 -11.54 1.05
N LYS A 82 -22.47 -11.45 1.42
CA LYS A 82 -23.57 -11.92 0.56
C LYS A 82 -23.88 -10.99 -0.59
N HIS A 83 -23.79 -9.68 -0.34
CA HIS A 83 -24.10 -8.67 -1.33
C HIS A 83 -23.03 -8.62 -2.41
N GLY A 84 -21.76 -8.78 -2.02
CA GLY A 84 -20.63 -8.66 -2.92
C GLY A 84 -20.30 -7.21 -3.24
N PHE A 85 -19.36 -7.04 -4.17
CA PHE A 85 -18.80 -5.73 -4.50
C PHE A 85 -19.75 -4.88 -5.33
N VAL A 86 -19.82 -3.60 -4.98
CA VAL A 86 -20.46 -2.55 -5.76
C VAL A 86 -19.40 -1.56 -6.27
N TRP A 87 -19.83 -0.62 -7.10
CA TRP A 87 -19.04 0.55 -7.47
C TRP A 87 -19.62 1.76 -6.75
N ASP A 88 -18.84 2.42 -5.90
CA ASP A 88 -19.28 3.65 -5.24
C ASP A 88 -19.02 4.90 -6.11
N ASN A 89 -19.45 6.07 -5.64
CA ASN A 89 -19.11 7.35 -6.26
C ASN A 89 -18.47 8.28 -5.22
N ASP A 90 -17.44 7.78 -4.55
CA ASP A 90 -16.74 8.51 -3.51
C ASP A 90 -16.03 9.75 -4.03
N GLN A 91 -15.89 10.74 -3.13
CA GLN A 91 -15.22 12.00 -3.45
C GLN A 91 -13.78 11.73 -3.87
N PHE A 92 -13.29 12.53 -4.81
CA PHE A 92 -11.92 12.42 -5.33
C PHE A 92 -10.85 12.44 -4.23
N SER A 93 -11.06 13.20 -3.15
CA SER A 93 -10.16 13.23 -1.99
C SER A 93 -10.07 11.88 -1.28
N THR A 94 -11.17 11.14 -1.17
CA THR A 94 -11.16 9.81 -0.54
C THR A 94 -10.45 8.83 -1.46
N ASN A 95 -10.89 8.75 -2.71
CA ASN A 95 -10.38 7.84 -3.73
C ASN A 95 -8.89 8.05 -4.08
N LEU A 96 -8.39 9.30 -4.07
CA LEU A 96 -7.01 9.59 -4.47
C LEU A 96 -6.05 9.92 -3.31
N PHE A 97 -6.55 10.19 -2.10
CA PHE A 97 -5.68 10.48 -0.95
C PHE A 97 -5.93 9.54 0.24
N ALA A 98 -7.15 9.45 0.76
CA ALA A 98 -7.41 8.66 1.97
C ALA A 98 -7.15 7.16 1.74
N HIS A 99 -7.68 6.58 0.66
CA HIS A 99 -7.48 5.18 0.31
C HIS A 99 -5.99 4.87 0.04
N PRO A 100 -5.28 5.61 -0.84
CA PRO A 100 -3.84 5.39 -1.02
C PRO A 100 -3.01 5.56 0.26
N TYR A 101 -3.37 6.50 1.13
CA TYR A 101 -2.70 6.68 2.42
C TYR A 101 -2.94 5.49 3.35
N HIS A 102 -4.17 5.00 3.44
CA HIS A 102 -4.47 3.84 4.29
C HIS A 102 -3.75 2.58 3.79
N GLY A 103 -3.78 2.33 2.47
CA GLY A 103 -3.07 1.20 1.86
C GLY A 103 -1.55 1.30 1.99
N ASN A 104 -1.00 2.52 2.00
CA ASN A 104 0.42 2.77 2.28
C ASN A 104 0.82 2.22 3.66
N LEU A 105 -0.01 2.44 4.67
CA LEU A 105 0.26 1.98 6.03
C LEU A 105 0.35 0.44 6.08
N TYR A 106 -0.58 -0.25 5.41
CA TYR A 106 -0.56 -1.72 5.34
C TYR A 106 0.68 -2.24 4.61
N PHE A 107 1.02 -1.65 3.46
CA PHE A 107 2.20 -2.02 2.69
C PHE A 107 3.49 -1.79 3.50
N ASN A 108 3.59 -0.63 4.16
CA ASN A 108 4.78 -0.27 4.94
C ASN A 108 4.89 -1.01 6.27
N ALA A 109 3.78 -1.51 6.84
CA ALA A 109 3.84 -2.48 7.93
C ALA A 109 4.64 -3.72 7.48
N ALA A 110 4.41 -4.24 6.27
CA ALA A 110 5.21 -5.34 5.74
C ALA A 110 6.65 -4.93 5.41
N ARG A 111 6.87 -3.80 4.71
CA ARG A 111 8.23 -3.36 4.33
C ARG A 111 9.12 -3.11 5.56
N SER A 112 8.58 -2.51 6.62
CA SER A 112 9.30 -2.25 7.87
C SER A 112 9.60 -3.52 8.67
N ASN A 113 8.87 -4.61 8.41
CA ASN A 113 9.11 -5.94 8.98
C ASN A 113 10.03 -6.82 8.09
N GLY A 114 10.78 -6.21 7.17
CA GLY A 114 11.80 -6.87 6.36
C GLY A 114 11.27 -7.62 5.14
N LEU A 115 9.98 -7.47 4.79
CA LEU A 115 9.42 -8.11 3.60
C LEU A 115 9.81 -7.34 2.34
N THR A 116 10.02 -8.07 1.24
CA THR A 116 10.26 -7.46 -0.09
C THR A 116 9.02 -6.74 -0.60
N PHE A 117 9.18 -5.96 -1.68
CA PHE A 117 8.06 -5.31 -2.37
C PHE A 117 6.89 -6.27 -2.65
N TRP A 118 7.16 -7.40 -3.30
CA TRP A 118 6.12 -8.36 -3.69
C TRP A 118 5.53 -9.12 -2.51
N GLU A 119 6.32 -9.35 -1.46
CA GLU A 119 5.80 -9.94 -0.21
C GLU A 119 4.92 -8.96 0.57
N SER A 120 5.09 -7.65 0.35
CA SER A 120 4.34 -6.58 1.02
C SER A 120 3.03 -6.25 0.31
N ALA A 121 2.93 -6.45 -1.01
CA ALA A 121 1.72 -6.17 -1.79
C ALA A 121 0.45 -6.89 -1.26
N PRO A 122 0.49 -8.17 -0.83
CA PRO A 122 -0.66 -8.82 -0.22
C PRO A 122 -1.20 -8.16 1.04
N TYR A 123 -0.38 -7.42 1.79
CA TYR A 123 -0.83 -6.73 3.01
C TYR A 123 -1.70 -5.51 2.67
N ALA A 124 -1.33 -4.76 1.62
CA ALA A 124 -2.18 -3.68 1.10
C ALA A 124 -3.54 -4.21 0.63
N PHE A 125 -3.52 -5.30 -0.14
CA PHE A 125 -4.74 -5.94 -0.63
C PHE A 125 -5.60 -6.52 0.50
N ALA A 126 -5.01 -7.31 1.40
CA ALA A 126 -5.74 -7.97 2.48
C ALA A 126 -6.25 -6.98 3.52
N GLY A 127 -5.46 -5.96 3.86
CA GLY A 127 -5.88 -4.88 4.77
C GLY A 127 -7.07 -4.10 4.18
N SER A 128 -7.02 -3.77 2.89
CA SER A 128 -8.14 -3.13 2.19
C SER A 128 -9.37 -4.04 2.13
N LEU A 129 -9.20 -5.30 1.73
CA LEU A 129 -10.31 -6.26 1.69
C LEU A 129 -10.97 -6.45 3.06
N MET A 130 -10.17 -6.46 4.13
CA MET A 130 -10.67 -6.55 5.49
C MET A 130 -11.49 -5.31 5.87
N TRP A 131 -11.05 -4.11 5.44
CA TRP A 131 -11.79 -2.88 5.65
C TRP A 131 -13.18 -2.94 5.00
N GLU A 132 -13.21 -3.14 3.68
CA GLU A 132 -14.44 -3.20 2.86
C GLU A 132 -15.45 -4.23 3.39
N ILE A 133 -14.98 -5.40 3.82
CA ILE A 133 -15.87 -6.49 4.23
C ILE A 133 -16.30 -6.38 5.70
N ALA A 134 -15.41 -5.89 6.57
CA ALA A 134 -15.57 -6.07 8.01
C ALA A 134 -15.47 -4.80 8.87
N ALA A 135 -14.97 -3.68 8.34
CA ALA A 135 -14.86 -2.41 9.06
C ALA A 135 -16.01 -1.44 8.75
N GLU A 136 -16.91 -1.80 7.83
CA GLU A 136 -18.00 -0.93 7.37
C GLU A 136 -19.36 -1.66 7.37
N VAL A 137 -20.44 -0.88 7.45
CA VAL A 137 -21.81 -1.40 7.26
C VAL A 137 -22.31 -1.31 5.82
N GLU A 138 -21.63 -0.50 5.02
CA GLU A 138 -21.93 -0.26 3.62
C GLU A 138 -21.44 -1.44 2.77
N PRO A 139 -22.03 -1.68 1.59
CA PRO A 139 -21.57 -2.74 0.71
C PRO A 139 -20.12 -2.47 0.28
N PRO A 140 -19.26 -3.50 0.21
CA PRO A 140 -17.86 -3.34 -0.14
C PRO A 140 -17.74 -2.77 -1.56
N ALA A 141 -16.81 -1.84 -1.78
CA ALA A 141 -16.63 -1.20 -3.06
C ALA A 141 -15.34 -1.62 -3.79
N ILE A 142 -15.48 -1.94 -5.07
CA ILE A 142 -14.37 -2.51 -5.84
C ILE A 142 -13.32 -1.45 -6.19
N ASN A 143 -13.75 -0.21 -6.44
CA ASN A 143 -12.85 0.89 -6.72
C ASN A 143 -12.08 1.29 -5.46
N ASP A 144 -12.68 1.28 -4.28
CA ASP A 144 -11.99 1.55 -3.02
C ASP A 144 -10.96 0.47 -2.68
N LEU A 145 -11.31 -0.80 -2.92
CA LEU A 145 -10.36 -1.92 -2.84
C LEU A 145 -9.16 -1.70 -3.77
N MET A 146 -9.41 -1.29 -5.01
CA MET A 146 -8.35 -1.05 -6.00
C MET A 146 -7.52 0.19 -5.66
N ALA A 147 -8.16 1.29 -5.28
CA ALA A 147 -7.52 2.56 -4.95
C ALA A 147 -6.62 2.41 -3.72
N THR A 148 -7.14 1.76 -2.67
CA THR A 148 -6.39 1.47 -1.44
C THR A 148 -5.22 0.54 -1.74
N THR A 149 -5.45 -0.54 -2.50
CA THR A 149 -4.40 -1.52 -2.79
C THR A 149 -3.30 -0.92 -3.68
N LEU A 150 -3.65 -0.45 -4.87
CA LEU A 150 -2.68 -0.04 -5.89
C LEU A 150 -2.06 1.32 -5.54
N GLY A 151 -2.88 2.28 -5.10
CA GLY A 151 -2.40 3.56 -4.60
C GLY A 151 -1.54 3.40 -3.36
N GLY A 152 -1.94 2.48 -2.46
CA GLY A 152 -1.18 2.14 -1.27
C GLY A 152 0.18 1.52 -1.55
N ILE A 153 0.27 0.59 -2.50
CA ILE A 153 1.56 0.02 -2.94
C ILE A 153 2.45 1.12 -3.54
N ALA A 154 1.90 1.97 -4.41
CA ALA A 154 2.67 3.02 -5.08
C ALA A 154 3.20 4.06 -4.07
N LEU A 155 2.32 4.61 -3.23
CA LEU A 155 2.71 5.58 -2.20
C LEU A 155 3.60 4.91 -1.13
N GLY A 156 3.29 3.66 -0.78
CA GLY A 156 4.05 2.80 0.13
C GLY A 156 5.50 2.70 -0.25
N GLU A 157 5.78 2.25 -1.47
CA GLU A 157 7.16 2.07 -1.93
C GLU A 157 7.91 3.41 -2.05
N VAL A 158 7.25 4.49 -2.48
CA VAL A 158 7.87 5.83 -2.52
C VAL A 158 8.28 6.27 -1.13
N THR A 159 7.36 6.22 -0.16
CA THR A 159 7.64 6.64 1.23
C THR A 159 8.66 5.73 1.93
N HIS A 160 8.64 4.42 1.67
CA HIS A 160 9.66 3.50 2.18
C HIS A 160 11.07 3.91 1.70
N ARG A 161 11.21 4.17 0.39
CA ARG A 161 12.50 4.61 -0.19
C ARG A 161 12.93 5.98 0.30
N MET A 162 11.99 6.93 0.42
CA MET A 162 12.31 8.24 0.98
C MET A 162 12.78 8.13 2.44
N SER A 163 12.13 7.27 3.25
CA SER A 163 12.53 7.03 4.63
C SER A 163 13.96 6.47 4.72
N SER A 164 14.31 5.51 3.87
CA SER A 164 15.69 4.99 3.81
C SER A 164 16.72 6.08 3.46
N LEU A 165 16.38 7.04 2.58
CA LEU A 165 17.29 8.13 2.21
C LEU A 165 17.49 9.17 3.33
N VAL A 166 16.49 9.40 4.17
CA VAL A 166 16.57 10.36 5.29
C VAL A 166 17.33 9.78 6.47
N LEU A 167 17.27 8.46 6.64
CA LEU A 167 17.93 7.75 7.74
C LEU A 167 19.41 7.42 7.45
N ASP A 168 19.86 7.60 6.20
CA ASP A 168 21.26 7.52 5.76
C ASP A 168 22.10 8.74 6.21
#